data_AF-A0A925AWX1-F1
#
_entry.id   AF-A0A925AWX1-F1
#
_cell.length_a   1.000
_cell.length_b   1.000
_cell.length_c   1.000
_cell.angle_alpha   90.00
_cell.angle_beta   90.00
_cell.angle_gamma   90.00
#
_symmetry.space_group_name_H-M   'P 1'
#
loop_
_entity.id
_entity.type
_entity.pdbx_description
1 polymer ?
#
loop_
_entity_poly.entity_id
_entity_poly.type
_entity_poly.pdbx_seq_one_letter_code
_entity_poly.pdbx_strand_id
1 'polypeptide(L)'
;AKDPANRAALESTLASLVRQLARQAVHLWPFMPKKSEELWKSLGASGSPGEMRFSGLERLDPTGWKVEKGSPLFPKAETAPVL
;
A
#
# COMPACT_ATOMS: atom_id res chain seq x y z
N ALA A 1 19.37 -2.74 6.12
CA ALA A 1 20.11 -1.74 5.32
C ALA A 1 21.44 -2.35 4.90
N LYS A 2 22.02 -1.94 3.75
CA LYS A 2 23.34 -2.42 3.31
C LYS A 2 24.44 -2.10 4.34
N ASP A 3 24.21 -1.05 5.13
CA ASP A 3 24.96 -0.70 6.33
C ASP A 3 24.14 -1.01 7.60
N PRO A 4 24.64 -1.82 8.55
CA PRO A 4 23.98 -2.10 9.83
C PRO A 4 23.63 -0.87 10.66
N ALA A 5 24.43 0.21 10.62
CA ALA A 5 24.17 1.44 11.39
C ALA A 5 22.86 2.12 10.98
N ASN A 6 22.45 1.93 9.71
CA ASN A 6 21.25 2.51 9.14
C ASN A 6 20.00 1.64 9.30
N ARG A 7 20.07 0.52 10.03
CA ARG A 7 18.96 -0.43 10.17
C ARG A 7 17.73 0.19 10.82
N ALA A 8 17.90 0.88 11.96
CA ALA A 8 16.79 1.47 12.69
C ALA A 8 16.07 2.57 11.87
N ALA A 9 16.84 3.40 11.16
CA ALA A 9 16.29 4.44 10.30
C ALA A 9 15.48 3.84 9.13
N LEU A 10 15.99 2.76 8.52
CA LEU A 10 15.28 2.02 7.48
C LEU A 10 13.98 1.41 7.99
N GLU A 11 14.00 0.75 9.15
CA GLU A 11 12.81 0.13 9.75
C GLU A 11 11.72 1.18 10.04
N SER A 12 12.09 2.32 10.62
CA SER A 12 11.17 3.45 10.87
C SER A 12 10.58 4.02 9.57
N THR A 13 11.41 4.17 8.55
CA THR A 13 10.98 4.67 7.23
C THR A 13 9.98 3.72 6.59
N LEU A 14 10.29 2.41 6.56
CA LEU A 14 9.40 1.40 5.99
C LEU A 14 8.08 1.30 6.75
N ALA A 15 8.12 1.34 8.09
CA ALA A 15 6.91 1.33 8.93
C ALA A 15 6.01 2.54 8.61
N SER A 16 6.61 3.71 8.41
CA SER A 16 5.88 4.92 8.04
C SER A 16 5.27 4.80 6.64
N LEU A 17 6.03 4.32 5.66
CA LEU A 17 5.56 4.15 4.28
C LEU A 17 4.39 3.16 4.18
N VAL A 18 4.51 1.99 4.81
CA VAL A 18 3.43 0.99 4.79
C VAL A 18 2.15 1.54 5.40
N ARG A 19 2.25 2.26 6.53
CA ARG A 19 1.09 2.90 7.18
C ARG A 19 0.44 3.95 6.28
N GLN A 20 1.24 4.76 5.59
CA GLN A 20 0.73 5.77 4.66
C GLN A 20 0.03 5.13 3.46
N LEU A 21 0.64 4.11 2.84
CA LEU A 21 0.05 3.38 1.71
C LEU A 21 -1.28 2.72 2.08
N ALA A 22 -1.37 2.10 3.25
CA ALA A 22 -2.62 1.50 3.73
C ALA A 22 -3.73 2.56 3.91
N ARG A 23 -3.41 3.71 4.52
CA ARG A 23 -4.38 4.81 4.67
C ARG A 23 -4.80 5.39 3.32
N GLN A 24 -3.85 5.54 2.39
CA GLN A 24 -4.15 5.98 1.02
C GLN A 24 -5.08 5.01 0.30
N ALA A 25 -4.92 3.69 0.45
CA ALA A 25 -5.85 2.72 -0.12
C ALA A 25 -7.29 2.97 0.34
N VAL A 26 -7.51 3.25 1.62
CA VAL A 26 -8.85 3.59 2.16
C VAL A 26 -9.37 4.91 1.60
N HIS A 27 -8.52 5.95 1.52
CA HIS A 27 -8.92 7.24 0.96
C HIS A 27 -9.22 7.20 -0.54
N LEU A 28 -8.50 6.37 -1.29
CA LEU A 28 -8.61 6.25 -2.74
C LEU A 28 -9.70 5.26 -3.17
N TRP A 29 -10.18 4.39 -2.27
CA TRP A 29 -11.17 3.37 -2.57
C TRP A 29 -12.44 3.91 -3.28
N PRO A 30 -13.02 5.06 -2.89
CA PRO A 30 -14.20 5.60 -3.60
C PRO A 30 -13.95 5.98 -5.07
N PHE A 31 -12.70 6.25 -5.44
CA PHE A 31 -12.32 6.71 -6.78
C PHE A 31 -11.71 5.58 -7.63
N MET A 32 -10.95 4.69 -6.99
CA MET A 32 -10.24 3.59 -7.63
C MET A 32 -10.38 2.31 -6.79
N PRO A 33 -11.60 1.74 -6.68
CA PRO A 33 -11.86 0.63 -5.77
C PRO A 33 -10.97 -0.57 -6.09
N LYS A 34 -10.92 -1.01 -7.36
CA LYS A 34 -10.11 -2.16 -7.80
C LYS A 34 -8.62 -2.00 -7.44
N LYS A 35 -8.04 -0.83 -7.71
CA LYS A 35 -6.62 -0.57 -7.43
C LYS A 35 -6.33 -0.44 -5.93
N SER A 36 -7.30 0.07 -5.18
CA SER A 36 -7.20 0.16 -3.73
C SER A 36 -7.23 -1.22 -3.08
N GLU A 37 -8.09 -2.13 -3.56
CA GLU A 37 -8.11 -3.55 -3.14
C GLU A 37 -6.79 -4.27 -3.46
N GLU A 38 -6.28 -4.10 -4.69
CA GLU A 38 -5.00 -4.69 -5.11
C GLU A 38 -3.82 -4.20 -4.23
N LEU A 39 -3.76 -2.89 -3.95
CA LEU A 39 -2.78 -2.31 -3.04
C LEU A 39 -2.93 -2.89 -1.63
N TRP A 40 -4.14 -2.87 -1.07
CA TRP A 40 -4.46 -3.36 0.27
C TRP A 40 -4.00 -4.81 0.47
N LYS A 41 -4.35 -5.69 -0.47
CA LYS A 41 -3.91 -7.09 -0.48
C LYS A 41 -2.39 -7.22 -0.58
N SER A 42 -1.74 -6.45 -1.46
CA SER A 42 -0.28 -6.50 -1.61
C SER A 42 0.48 -6.07 -0.35
N LEU A 43 -0.10 -5.19 0.47
CA LEU A 43 0.47 -4.80 1.76
C LEU A 43 0.34 -5.91 2.81
N GLY A 44 -0.41 -6.98 2.54
CA GLY A 44 -0.68 -8.08 3.47
C GLY A 44 -1.87 -7.86 4.38
N ALA A 45 -2.72 -6.88 4.06
CA ALA A 45 -3.92 -6.58 4.82
C ALA A 45 -5.02 -7.62 4.58
N SER A 46 -5.82 -7.89 5.61
CA SER A 46 -7.05 -8.67 5.50
C SER A 46 -8.27 -7.77 5.26
N GLY A 47 -9.38 -8.37 4.79
CA GLY A 47 -10.61 -7.64 4.49
C GLY A 47 -10.46 -6.68 3.30
N SER A 48 -11.28 -5.64 3.29
CA SER A 48 -11.30 -4.61 2.23
C SER A 48 -11.06 -3.21 2.80
N PRO A 49 -10.33 -2.33 2.08
CA PRO A 49 -10.22 -0.92 2.44
C PRO A 49 -11.58 -0.19 2.40
N GLY A 50 -12.58 -0.70 1.69
CA GLY A 50 -13.94 -0.15 1.68
C GLY A 50 -14.74 -0.42 2.96
N GLU A 51 -14.33 -1.40 3.76
CA GLU A 51 -14.95 -1.72 5.05
C GLU A 51 -14.46 -0.77 6.16
N MET A 52 -13.30 -0.12 5.95
CA MET A 52 -12.70 0.79 6.89
C MET A 52 -13.51 2.09 7.03
N ARG A 53 -13.67 2.56 8.27
CA ARG A 53 -14.23 3.88 8.57
C ARG A 53 -13.11 4.90 8.70
N PHE A 54 -13.34 6.12 8.19
CA PHE A 54 -12.34 7.19 8.29
C PHE A 54 -11.97 7.54 9.74
N SER A 55 -12.93 7.49 10.66
CA SER A 55 -12.70 7.65 12.11
C SER A 55 -11.88 6.54 12.77
N GLY A 56 -11.52 5.48 12.03
CA GLY A 56 -10.67 4.39 12.47
C GLY A 56 -9.28 4.40 11.84
N LEU A 57 -9.00 5.29 10.88
CA LEU A 57 -7.74 5.28 10.12
C LEU A 57 -6.50 5.54 10.96
N GLU A 58 -6.63 6.37 11.99
CA GLU A 58 -5.54 6.65 12.92
C GLU A 58 -5.09 5.40 13.71
N ARG A 59 -6.03 4.48 13.97
CA ARG A 59 -5.82 3.21 14.69
C ARG A 59 -5.33 2.08 13.78
N LEU A 60 -5.27 2.30 12.46
CA LEU A 60 -4.74 1.31 11.53
C LEU A 60 -3.27 1.05 11.83
N ASP A 61 -2.97 -0.20 12.18
CA ASP A 61 -1.63 -0.68 12.47
C ASP A 61 -1.26 -1.84 11.53
N PRO A 62 -0.34 -1.63 10.58
CA PRO A 62 0.11 -2.66 9.65
C PRO A 62 1.23 -3.55 10.23
N THR A 63 1.54 -3.41 11.53
CA THR A 63 2.57 -4.23 12.19
C THR A 63 2.27 -5.72 12.03
N GLY A 64 3.25 -6.48 11.56
CA GLY A 64 3.14 -7.92 11.33
C GLY A 64 2.51 -8.32 9.99
N TRP A 65 2.04 -7.36 9.18
CA TRP A 65 1.58 -7.67 7.82
C TRP A 65 2.72 -8.19 6.95
N LYS A 66 2.43 -9.20 6.14
CA LYS A 66 3.38 -9.78 5.20
C LYS A 66 3.09 -9.23 3.81
N VAL A 67 3.96 -8.34 3.35
CA VAL A 67 3.87 -7.77 2.00
C VAL A 67 4.07 -8.87 0.95
N GLU A 68 3.19 -8.90 -0.02
CA GLU A 68 3.26 -9.80 -1.18
C GLU A 68 3.64 -9.00 -2.43
N LYS A 69 4.58 -9.55 -3.22
CA LYS A 69 4.92 -8.95 -4.50
C LYS A 69 3.89 -9.36 -5.55
N GLY A 70 3.01 -8.42 -5.90
CA GLY A 70 2.03 -8.59 -6.97
C GLY A 70 2.52 -8.10 -8.34
N SER A 71 1.63 -8.21 -9.33
CA SER A 71 1.78 -7.54 -10.63
C SER A 71 1.86 -6.01 -10.46
N PRO A 72 2.43 -5.27 -11.43
CA PRO A 72 2.45 -3.82 -11.38
C PRO A 72 1.05 -3.23 -11.18
N LEU A 73 0.88 -2.43 -10.12
CA LEU A 73 -0.42 -1.86 -9.77
C LEU A 73 -0.96 -0.96 -10.88
N PHE A 74 -0.09 -0.13 -11.47
CA PHE A 74 -0.39 0.72 -12.62
C PHE A 74 0.55 0.35 -13.77
N PRO A 75 0.10 -0.53 -14.69
CA PRO A 75 0.87 -0.86 -15.89
C PRO A 75 1.08 0.39 -16.74
N LYS A 76 2.24 0.49 -17.39
CA LYS A 76 2.45 1.54 -18.39
C LYS A 76 1.51 1.27 -19.58
N ALA A 77 0.86 2.32 -20.08
CA ALA A 77 0.13 2.21 -21.34
C ALA A 77 1.10 1.87 -22.47
N GLU A 78 0.72 0.92 -23.32
CA GLU A 78 1.45 0.66 -24.55
C GLU A 78 1.15 1.80 -25.52
N THR A 79 2.19 2.50 -25.97
CA THR A 79 2.04 3.54 -26.98
C THR A 79 1.61 2.86 -28.27
N ALA A 80 0.35 3.04 -28.68
CA ALA A 80 -0.11 2.54 -29.96
C ALA A 80 0.79 3.12 -31.08
N PRO A 81 1.21 2.31 -32.07
CA PRO A 81 2.02 2.81 -33.16
C PRO A 81 1.26 3.93 -33.86
N VAL A 82 1.90 5.09 -33.95
CA VAL A 82 1.40 6.23 -34.74
C VAL A 82 1.51 5.78 -36.20
N LEU A 83 0.38 5.51 -36.84
CA LEU A 83 0.29 5.20 -38.27
C LEU A 83 0.53 6.45 -39.12
#